data_AF-A0A0P8CEC4-F1
#
_entry.id   AF-A0A0P8CEC4-F1
#
_cell.length_a   1.000
_cell.length_b   1.000
_cell.length_c   1.000
_cell.angle_alpha   90.00
_cell.angle_beta   90.00
_cell.angle_gamma   90.00
#
_symmetry.space_group_name_H-M   'P 1'
#
loop_
_entity.id
_entity.type
_entity.pdbx_description
1 polymer ?
#
loop_
_entity_poly.entity_id
_entity_poly.type
_entity_poly.pdbx_seq_one_letter_code
_entity_poly.pdbx_strand_id
1 'polypeptide(L)'
;MALLSLQPILTEYGVVAERFLASQPLRHGSPYAIADYLKSQNVENQPVYLLNQHLVYWLIDAQPLTKATTHPSTISKQYLLDAIHEGVSSPEQEMQNIFSLVPEFIVKHRDVDYLSRPESAAARQILETQLNMNYHKIQEMSGILIYRRIDL
;
A
#
# COMPACT_ATOMS: atom_id res chain seq x y z
N MET A 1 16.25 -30.56 4.91
CA MET A 1 15.61 -29.48 4.10
C MET A 1 14.26 -29.00 4.66
N ALA A 2 13.41 -29.84 5.27
CA ALA A 2 12.11 -29.41 5.82
C ALA A 2 12.15 -28.57 7.12
N LEU A 3 13.24 -28.65 7.89
CA LEU A 3 13.39 -27.87 9.15
C LEU A 3 13.69 -26.38 8.93
N LEU A 4 14.37 -26.02 7.83
CA LEU A 4 14.67 -24.63 7.49
C LEU A 4 13.43 -23.88 7.00
N SER A 5 12.50 -24.56 6.33
CA SER A 5 11.25 -23.96 5.86
C SER A 5 10.26 -23.61 6.98
N LEU A 6 10.44 -24.14 8.19
CA LEU A 6 9.57 -23.86 9.35
C LEU A 6 10.08 -22.71 10.21
N GLN A 7 11.34 -22.31 10.06
CA GLN A 7 11.92 -21.24 10.89
C GLN A 7 11.14 -19.92 10.83
N PRO A 8 10.71 -19.42 9.66
CA PRO A 8 9.95 -18.17 9.61
C PRO A 8 8.64 -18.25 10.40
N ILE A 9 7.95 -19.39 10.30
CA ILE A 9 6.69 -19.63 11.02
C ILE A 9 6.94 -19.64 12.53
N LEU A 10 7.94 -20.40 12.98
CA LEU A 10 8.30 -20.48 14.41
C LEU A 10 8.71 -19.12 14.97
N THR A 11 9.42 -18.30 14.21
CA THR A 11 9.80 -16.94 14.61
C THR A 11 8.57 -16.05 14.79
N GLU A 12 7.64 -16.03 13.83
CA GLU A 12 6.43 -15.21 13.92
C GLU A 12 5.54 -15.62 15.11
N TYR A 13 5.33 -16.93 15.32
CA TYR A 13 4.59 -17.41 16.49
C TYR A 13 5.35 -17.18 17.81
N GLY A 14 6.68 -17.22 17.78
CA GLY A 14 7.53 -16.88 18.92
C GLY A 14 7.31 -15.42 19.35
N VAL A 15 7.29 -14.48 18.40
CA VAL A 15 7.00 -13.06 18.68
C VAL A 15 5.62 -12.89 19.31
N VAL A 16 4.60 -13.58 18.81
CA VAL A 16 3.25 -13.52 19.39
C VAL A 16 3.25 -14.08 20.82
N ALA A 17 3.92 -15.22 21.06
CA ALA A 17 4.02 -15.84 22.38
C ALA A 17 4.78 -14.96 23.38
N GLU A 18 5.92 -14.38 22.99
CA GLU A 18 6.69 -13.45 23.80
C GLU A 18 5.85 -12.23 24.20
N ARG A 19 5.11 -11.65 23.26
CA ARG A 19 4.20 -10.53 23.52
C ARG A 19 3.09 -10.93 24.49
N PHE A 20 2.50 -12.11 24.31
CA PHE A 20 1.48 -12.65 25.22
C PHE A 20 2.03 -12.79 26.65
N LEU A 21 3.20 -13.42 26.81
CA LEU A 21 3.87 -13.57 28.11
C LEU A 21 4.23 -12.22 28.74
N ALA A 22 4.59 -11.24 27.93
CA ALA A 22 4.89 -9.88 28.36
C ALA A 22 3.64 -8.99 28.55
N SER A 23 2.42 -9.54 28.43
CA SER A 23 1.15 -8.77 28.50
C SER A 23 1.08 -7.58 27.52
N GLN A 24 1.73 -7.71 26.36
CA GLN A 24 1.69 -6.73 25.29
C GLN A 24 0.54 -7.03 24.30
N PRO A 25 0.04 -6.02 23.57
CA PRO A 25 -0.97 -6.23 22.54
C PRO A 25 -0.48 -7.21 21.46
N LEU A 26 -1.33 -8.19 21.13
CA LEU A 26 -1.06 -9.17 20.06
C LEU A 26 -1.16 -8.56 18.65
N ARG A 27 -1.89 -7.44 18.51
CA ARG A 27 -1.90 -6.64 17.27
C ARG A 27 -0.53 -5.98 17.12
N HIS A 28 0.30 -6.49 16.22
CA HIS A 28 1.66 -5.99 16.01
C HIS A 28 2.10 -6.07 14.54
N GLY A 29 3.13 -5.29 14.19
CA GLY A 29 3.71 -5.24 12.86
C GLY A 29 3.34 -3.98 12.09
N SER A 30 3.96 -3.82 10.91
CA SER A 30 3.86 -2.60 10.10
C SER A 30 2.43 -2.21 9.73
N PRO A 31 1.51 -3.12 9.33
CA PRO A 31 0.13 -2.73 9.03
C PRO A 31 -0.58 -2.05 10.20
N TYR A 32 -0.39 -2.53 11.43
CA TYR A 32 -1.03 -1.93 12.60
C TYR A 32 -0.43 -0.55 12.92
N ALA A 33 0.90 -0.42 12.86
CA ALA A 33 1.57 0.86 13.09
C ALA A 33 1.16 1.92 12.06
N ILE A 34 1.04 1.54 10.78
CA ILE A 34 0.57 2.44 9.71
C ILE A 34 -0.90 2.81 9.93
N ALA A 35 -1.75 1.85 10.27
CA ALA A 35 -3.16 2.11 10.53
C ALA A 35 -3.35 3.07 11.72
N ASP A 36 -2.63 2.86 12.83
CA ASP A 36 -2.69 3.74 14.00
C ASP A 36 -2.18 5.15 13.64
N TYR A 37 -1.10 5.25 12.85
CA TYR A 37 -0.61 6.54 12.35
C TYR A 37 -1.66 7.25 11.51
N LEU A 38 -2.23 6.61 10.48
CA LEU A 38 -3.23 7.23 9.61
C LEU A 38 -4.49 7.65 10.40
N LYS A 39 -4.95 6.84 11.36
CA LYS A 39 -6.05 7.23 12.26
C LYS A 39 -5.73 8.48 13.08
N SER A 40 -4.50 8.59 13.58
CA SER A 40 -4.05 9.80 14.31
C SER A 40 -4.05 11.07 13.46
N GLN A 41 -4.02 10.94 12.12
CA GLN A 41 -4.11 12.03 11.17
C GLN A 41 -5.55 12.37 10.74
N ASN A 42 -6.57 11.79 11.41
CA ASN A 42 -7.99 11.92 11.06
C ASN A 42 -8.27 11.51 9.60
N VAL A 43 -7.68 10.40 9.16
CA VAL A 43 -7.87 9.87 7.80
C VAL A 43 -9.29 9.37 7.51
N GLU A 44 -10.18 9.34 8.51
CA GLU A 44 -11.54 8.84 8.34
C GLU A 44 -12.23 9.55 7.17
N ASN A 45 -12.69 8.76 6.20
CA ASN A 45 -13.32 9.20 4.95
C ASN A 45 -12.40 9.94 3.95
N GLN A 46 -11.08 9.89 4.12
CA GLN A 46 -10.14 10.42 3.14
C GLN A 46 -9.65 9.32 2.18
N PRO A 47 -9.50 9.60 0.87
CA PRO A 47 -8.99 8.60 -0.07
C PRO A 47 -7.53 8.26 0.24
N VAL A 48 -7.21 6.98 0.43
CA VAL A 48 -5.84 6.50 0.71
C VAL A 48 -5.42 5.56 -0.41
N TYR A 49 -4.25 5.81 -1.00
CA TYR A 49 -3.65 4.89 -1.97
C TYR A 49 -2.55 4.06 -1.32
N LEU A 50 -2.85 2.79 -1.07
CA LEU A 50 -1.89 1.83 -0.55
C LEU A 50 -1.26 1.03 -1.69
N LEU A 51 0.04 1.24 -1.98
CA LEU A 51 0.82 0.45 -2.96
C LEU A 51 1.37 -0.85 -2.35
N ASN A 52 1.31 -0.95 -1.03
CA ASN A 52 1.66 -2.11 -0.24
C ASN A 52 0.75 -2.15 1.01
N GLN A 53 0.96 -3.10 1.91
CA GLN A 53 0.27 -3.11 3.22
C GLN A 53 -1.27 -3.01 3.11
N HIS A 54 -1.88 -3.63 2.09
CA HIS A 54 -3.32 -3.50 1.78
C HIS A 54 -4.25 -3.94 2.91
N LEU A 55 -3.77 -4.72 3.89
CA LEU A 55 -4.49 -5.00 5.14
C LEU A 55 -4.88 -3.72 5.90
N VAL A 56 -4.13 -2.63 5.73
CA VAL A 56 -4.41 -1.34 6.36
C VAL A 56 -5.81 -0.83 5.99
N TYR A 57 -6.31 -1.06 4.77
CA TYR A 57 -7.68 -0.69 4.40
C TYR A 57 -8.72 -1.22 5.40
N TRP A 58 -8.63 -2.51 5.75
CA TRP A 58 -9.50 -3.11 6.75
C TRP A 58 -9.29 -2.46 8.13
N LEU A 59 -8.04 -2.23 8.54
CA LEU A 59 -7.73 -1.69 9.86
C LEU A 59 -8.24 -0.25 10.07
N ILE A 60 -8.34 0.55 9.00
CA ILE A 60 -8.82 1.93 9.04
C ILE A 60 -10.26 2.11 8.55
N ASP A 61 -10.97 1.03 8.27
CA ASP A 61 -12.33 1.03 7.71
C ASP A 61 -12.45 1.86 6.40
N ALA A 62 -11.46 1.71 5.53
CA ALA A 62 -11.43 2.36 4.21
C ALA A 62 -11.54 1.34 3.08
N GLN A 63 -12.00 1.80 1.92
CA GLN A 63 -12.06 1.00 0.70
C GLN A 63 -10.85 1.32 -0.21
N PRO A 64 -10.36 0.34 -0.99
CA PRO A 64 -9.44 0.60 -2.08
C PRO A 64 -10.04 1.59 -3.09
N LEU A 65 -9.21 2.48 -3.65
CA LEU A 65 -9.64 3.53 -4.58
C LEU A 65 -10.25 2.99 -5.86
N THR A 66 -9.68 1.92 -6.39
CA THR A 66 -10.17 1.18 -7.55
C THR A 66 -10.12 -0.31 -7.29
N LYS A 67 -10.83 -1.11 -8.10
CA LYS A 67 -10.75 -2.58 -8.04
C LYS A 67 -9.30 -3.08 -8.13
N ALA A 68 -8.47 -2.47 -9.00
CA ALA A 68 -7.07 -2.84 -9.17
C ALA A 68 -6.21 -2.56 -7.92
N THR A 69 -6.59 -1.56 -7.11
CA THR A 69 -5.86 -1.23 -5.88
C THR A 69 -6.15 -2.16 -4.69
N THR A 70 -7.10 -3.10 -4.81
CA THR A 70 -7.34 -4.13 -3.79
C THR A 70 -6.08 -4.97 -3.54
N HIS A 71 -5.40 -5.35 -4.62
CA HIS A 71 -4.04 -5.88 -4.58
C HIS A 71 -3.19 -5.10 -5.59
N PRO A 72 -2.34 -4.15 -5.16
CA PRO A 72 -1.75 -3.13 -6.03
C PRO A 72 -0.92 -3.65 -7.22
N SER A 73 -0.35 -4.86 -7.11
CA SER A 73 0.34 -5.50 -8.25
C SER A 73 -0.57 -5.87 -9.42
N THR A 74 -1.89 -5.71 -9.28
CA THR A 74 -2.86 -5.83 -10.38
C THR A 74 -2.65 -4.73 -11.42
N ILE A 75 -2.23 -3.54 -10.99
CA ILE A 75 -2.01 -2.38 -11.87
C ILE A 75 -1.02 -2.70 -13.00
N SER A 76 -0.02 -3.55 -12.75
CA SER A 76 0.98 -3.91 -13.76
C SER A 76 0.62 -5.10 -14.63
N LYS A 77 -0.59 -5.66 -14.47
CA LYS A 77 -1.02 -6.88 -15.14
C LYS A 77 -2.16 -6.58 -16.11
N GLN A 78 -1.81 -6.31 -17.37
CA GLN A 78 -2.76 -5.98 -18.44
C GLN A 78 -3.98 -6.91 -18.47
N TYR A 79 -3.75 -8.24 -18.45
CA TYR A 79 -4.84 -9.22 -18.49
C TYR A 79 -5.82 -9.15 -17.31
N LEU A 80 -5.39 -8.66 -16.14
CA LEU A 80 -6.29 -8.44 -15.01
C LEU A 80 -7.04 -7.11 -15.18
N LEU A 81 -6.38 -6.08 -15.70
CA LEU A 81 -7.02 -4.81 -16.02
C LEU A 81 -8.15 -5.01 -17.04
N ASP A 82 -7.91 -5.83 -18.07
CA ASP A 82 -8.90 -6.20 -19.08
C ASP A 82 -10.11 -6.95 -18.47
N ALA A 83 -9.89 -7.70 -17.39
CA ALA A 83 -10.95 -8.46 -16.72
C ALA A 83 -11.80 -7.63 -15.74
N ILE A 84 -11.22 -6.58 -15.14
CA ILE A 84 -11.91 -5.75 -14.13
C ILE A 84 -12.56 -4.49 -14.72
N HIS A 85 -12.10 -4.02 -15.89
CA HIS A 85 -12.64 -2.86 -16.60
C HIS A 85 -13.38 -3.28 -17.87
N GLU A 86 -14.46 -2.59 -18.19
CA GLU A 86 -15.12 -2.71 -19.48
C GLU A 86 -14.44 -1.74 -20.47
N GLY A 87 -13.55 -2.25 -21.33
CA GLY A 87 -12.83 -1.46 -22.33
C GLY A 87 -11.31 -1.62 -22.25
N VAL A 88 -10.57 -0.74 -22.93
CA VAL A 88 -9.10 -0.74 -22.92
C VAL A 88 -8.61 -0.09 -21.62
N SER A 89 -7.98 -0.86 -20.73
CA SER A 89 -7.36 -0.36 -19.50
C SER A 89 -5.88 -0.73 -19.47
N SER A 90 -4.98 0.26 -19.45
CA SER A 90 -3.53 0.04 -19.33
C SER A 90 -3.04 0.38 -17.93
N PRO A 91 -1.83 -0.08 -17.51
CA PRO A 91 -1.23 0.36 -16.25
C PRO A 91 -1.15 1.88 -16.13
N GLU A 92 -0.88 2.57 -17.24
CA GLU A 92 -0.86 4.03 -17.32
C GLU A 92 -2.23 4.63 -17.03
N GLN A 93 -3.26 4.17 -17.75
CA GLN A 93 -4.63 4.65 -17.60
C GLN A 93 -5.13 4.40 -16.18
N GLU A 94 -4.84 3.23 -15.61
CA GLU A 94 -5.24 2.90 -14.26
C GLU A 94 -4.54 3.77 -13.22
N MET A 95 -3.24 4.08 -13.41
CA MET A 95 -2.56 5.03 -12.53
C MET A 95 -3.17 6.44 -12.64
N GLN A 96 -3.56 6.90 -13.83
CA GLN A 96 -4.29 8.17 -14.00
C GLN A 96 -5.64 8.14 -13.27
N ASN A 97 -6.38 7.04 -13.34
CA ASN A 97 -7.65 6.86 -12.64
C ASN A 97 -7.49 6.93 -11.11
N ILE A 98 -6.42 6.32 -10.57
CA ILE A 98 -6.12 6.37 -9.14
C ILE A 98 -5.88 7.83 -8.70
N PHE A 99 -5.08 8.58 -9.46
CA PHE A 99 -4.77 9.97 -9.11
C PHE A 99 -5.90 10.96 -9.39
N SER A 100 -6.86 10.64 -10.27
CA SER A 100 -8.06 11.46 -10.47
C SER A 100 -9.02 11.42 -9.27
N LEU A 101 -8.92 10.39 -8.43
CA LEU A 101 -9.61 10.29 -7.12
C LEU A 101 -8.92 11.09 -6.02
N VAL A 102 -7.81 11.76 -6.34
CA VAL A 102 -7.05 12.69 -5.51
C VAL A 102 -6.75 12.13 -4.11
N PRO A 103 -5.90 11.08 -4.00
CA PRO A 103 -5.51 10.50 -2.73
C PRO A 103 -5.02 11.56 -1.74
N GLU A 104 -5.54 11.57 -0.52
CA GLU A 104 -5.01 12.41 0.55
C GLU A 104 -3.69 11.83 1.06
N PHE A 105 -3.62 10.50 1.16
CA PHE A 105 -2.43 9.78 1.60
C PHE A 105 -1.99 8.73 0.58
N ILE A 106 -0.66 8.56 0.47
CA ILE A 106 -0.04 7.49 -0.33
C ILE A 106 0.93 6.72 0.55
N VAL A 107 0.83 5.40 0.55
CA VAL A 107 1.70 4.50 1.32
C VAL A 107 2.41 3.56 0.36
N LYS A 108 3.74 3.56 0.34
CA LYS A 108 4.56 2.69 -0.52
C LYS A 108 5.82 2.21 0.18
N HIS A 109 6.38 1.11 -0.31
CA HIS A 109 7.78 0.79 -0.03
C HIS A 109 8.66 1.80 -0.76
N ARG A 110 9.94 1.90 -0.41
CA ARG A 110 10.90 2.71 -1.18
C ARG A 110 10.85 2.36 -2.66
N ASP A 111 10.89 1.06 -2.94
CA ASP A 111 10.78 0.48 -4.28
C ASP A 111 9.43 -0.24 -4.45
N VAL A 112 8.88 -0.16 -5.66
CA VAL A 112 7.59 -0.79 -6.01
C VAL A 112 7.83 -1.76 -7.17
N ASP A 113 8.30 -2.95 -6.84
CA ASP A 113 8.82 -3.93 -7.80
C ASP A 113 7.88 -4.26 -8.96
N TYR A 114 6.56 -4.32 -8.67
CA TYR A 114 5.58 -4.64 -9.70
C TYR A 114 5.44 -3.54 -10.76
N LEU A 115 5.90 -2.31 -10.50
CA LEU A 115 5.96 -1.21 -11.46
C LEU A 115 7.32 -1.08 -12.16
N SER A 116 8.30 -1.92 -11.81
CA SER A 116 9.65 -1.88 -12.41
C SER A 116 9.70 -2.48 -13.82
N ARG A 117 8.62 -3.13 -14.28
CA ARG A 117 8.56 -3.76 -15.60
C ARG A 117 8.34 -2.74 -16.73
N PRO A 118 8.86 -2.98 -17.95
CA PRO A 118 8.71 -2.06 -19.08
C PRO A 118 7.25 -1.67 -19.37
N GLU A 119 6.32 -2.61 -19.30
CA GLU A 119 4.88 -2.39 -19.53
C GLU A 119 4.24 -1.42 -18.52
N SER A 120 4.87 -1.21 -17.36
CA SER A 120 4.39 -0.31 -16.30
C SER A 120 5.22 0.97 -16.19
N ALA A 121 6.15 1.22 -17.12
CA ALA A 121 7.05 2.36 -17.05
C ALA A 121 6.31 3.70 -17.01
N ALA A 122 5.25 3.86 -17.83
CA ALA A 122 4.42 5.06 -17.83
C ALA A 122 3.65 5.24 -16.51
N ALA A 123 3.08 4.16 -15.95
CA ALA A 123 2.44 4.16 -14.63
C ALA A 123 3.40 4.58 -13.51
N ARG A 124 4.63 4.02 -13.54
CA ARG A 124 5.70 4.40 -12.60
C ARG A 124 6.07 5.87 -12.73
N GLN A 125 6.18 6.37 -13.96
CA GLN A 125 6.48 7.79 -14.20
C GLN A 125 5.39 8.70 -13.63
N ILE A 126 4.11 8.36 -13.82
CA ILE A 126 2.99 9.10 -13.25
C ILE A 126 3.06 9.13 -11.72
N LEU A 127 3.27 7.97 -11.09
CA LEU A 127 3.42 7.86 -9.63
C LEU A 127 4.52 8.80 -9.11
N GLU A 128 5.73 8.72 -9.68
CA GLU A 128 6.86 9.51 -9.22
C GLU A 128 6.66 11.01 -9.51
N THR A 129 6.08 11.38 -10.65
CA THR A 129 5.72 12.77 -10.95
C THR A 129 4.71 13.31 -9.93
N GLN A 130 3.65 12.55 -9.62
CA GLN A 130 2.64 12.96 -8.65
C GLN A 130 3.25 13.12 -7.26
N LEU A 131 4.02 12.14 -6.78
CA LEU A 131 4.69 12.20 -5.48
C LEU A 131 5.60 13.43 -5.35
N ASN A 132 6.31 13.81 -6.41
CA ASN A 132 7.22 14.96 -6.38
C ASN A 132 6.51 16.31 -6.46
N MET A 133 5.40 16.39 -7.19
CA MET A 133 4.72 17.67 -7.44
C MET A 133 3.65 17.99 -6.39
N ASN A 134 2.95 16.97 -5.90
CA ASN A 134 1.68 17.15 -5.20
C ASN A 134 1.66 16.57 -3.79
N TYR A 135 2.76 15.95 -3.32
CA TYR A 135 2.82 15.29 -2.03
C TYR A 135 4.12 15.58 -1.27
N HIS A 136 4.04 15.54 0.06
CA HIS A 136 5.19 15.55 0.95
C HIS A 136 5.30 14.23 1.70
N LYS A 137 6.53 13.70 1.80
CA LYS A 137 6.81 12.58 2.70
C LYS A 137 6.70 13.09 4.14
N ILE A 138 5.70 12.61 4.87
CA ILE A 138 5.45 13.03 6.26
C ILE A 138 5.96 12.02 7.28
N GLN A 139 6.17 10.77 6.86
CA GLN A 139 6.62 9.72 7.77
C GLN A 139 7.34 8.57 7.05
N GLU A 140 8.23 7.91 7.77
CA GLU A 140 8.87 6.67 7.35
C GLU A 140 8.95 5.66 8.51
N MET A 141 8.47 4.43 8.28
CA MET A 141 8.43 3.37 9.29
C MET A 141 8.81 2.04 8.66
N SER A 142 9.89 1.40 9.11
CA SER A 142 10.32 0.08 8.64
C SER A 142 10.46 -0.02 7.10
N GLY A 143 10.99 1.04 6.45
CA GLY A 143 11.13 1.09 4.99
C GLY A 143 9.83 1.34 4.21
N ILE A 144 8.73 1.64 4.93
CA ILE A 144 7.47 2.13 4.37
C ILE A 144 7.47 3.64 4.45
N LEU A 145 7.17 4.29 3.32
CA LEU A 145 7.05 5.72 3.19
C LEU A 145 5.57 6.10 3.19
N ILE A 146 5.22 7.12 3.96
CA ILE A 146 3.87 7.70 3.99
C ILE A 146 3.97 9.14 3.50
N TYR A 147 3.21 9.42 2.46
CA TYR A 147 3.09 10.72 1.84
C TYR A 147 1.71 11.29 2.11
N ARG A 148 1.64 12.62 2.23
CA ARG A 148 0.40 13.38 2.31
C ARG A 148 0.37 14.43 1.22
N ARG A 149 -0.81 14.65 0.66
CA ARG A 149 -1.04 15.67 -0.37
C ARG A 149 -0.69 17.06 0.17
N ILE A 150 -0.22 17.93 -0.72
CA ILE A 150 0.03 19.34 -0.43
C ILE A 150 -1.31 20.07 -0.54
N ASP A 151 -1.77 20.69 0.54
CA ASP A 151 -2.91 21.61 0.49
C ASP A 151 -2.46 22.91 -0.22
N LEU A 152 -3.16 23.28 -1.29
CA LEU A 152 -3.00 24.56 -1.99
C LEU A 152 -3.91 25.63 -1.38
#